data_AF-A0A0D8FQB3-F1
#
_entry.id   AF-A0A0D8FQB3-F1
#
_cell.length_a   1.000
_cell.length_b   1.000
_cell.length_c   1.000
_cell.angle_alpha   90.00
_cell.angle_beta   90.00
_cell.angle_gamma   90.00
#
_symmetry.space_group_name_H-M   'P 1'
#
loop_
_entity.id
_entity.type
_entity.pdbx_description
1 polymer ?
#
loop_
_entity_poly.entity_id
_entity_poly.type
_entity_poly.pdbx_seq_one_letter_code
_entity_poly.pdbx_strand_id
1 'polypeptide(L)'
;MVRQVALLESYCAVNGWAYEVISDIGSGLNYRKRGLKALVSRICSGEVGRLVLSHKDRLLRFGSELVLSLCEYFGVEVIVINASEDSTFEEDLASQ
;
A
#
# COMPACT_ATOMS: atom_id res chain seq x y z
N MET A 1 -10.41 4.98 -7.14
CA MET A 1 -10.18 3.71 -6.39
C MET A 1 -10.43 2.46 -7.24
N VAL A 2 -11.57 2.33 -7.93
CA VAL A 2 -11.94 1.11 -8.69
C VAL A 2 -10.83 0.62 -9.64
N ARG A 3 -10.21 1.53 -10.41
CA ARG A 3 -9.11 1.19 -11.33
C ARG A 3 -7.86 0.63 -10.65
N GLN A 4 -7.54 1.12 -9.44
CA GLN A 4 -6.35 0.70 -8.70
C GLN A 4 -6.54 -0.68 -8.07
N VAL A 5 -7.72 -0.94 -7.51
CA VAL A 5 -8.06 -2.24 -6.96
C VAL A 5 -8.02 -3.29 -8.07
N ALA A 6 -8.70 -3.04 -9.20
CA ALA A 6 -8.71 -3.96 -10.33
C ALA A 6 -7.30 -4.30 -10.87
N LEU A 7 -6.38 -3.31 -10.88
CA LEU A 7 -4.98 -3.55 -11.25
C LEU A 7 -4.28 -4.51 -10.28
N LEU A 8 -4.41 -4.26 -8.97
CA LEU A 8 -3.81 -5.09 -7.92
C LEU A 8 -4.39 -6.50 -7.93
N GLU A 9 -5.71 -6.62 -8.06
CA GLU A 9 -6.41 -7.90 -8.13
C GLU A 9 -5.98 -8.71 -9.35
N SER A 10 -5.93 -8.08 -10.53
CA SER A 10 -5.45 -8.73 -11.76
C SER A 10 -4.01 -9.21 -11.61
N TYR A 11 -3.14 -8.38 -11.03
CA TYR A 11 -1.75 -8.75 -10.80
C TYR A 11 -1.62 -9.94 -9.84
N CYS A 12 -2.33 -9.93 -8.72
CA CYS A 12 -2.34 -11.05 -7.78
C CYS A 12 -2.92 -12.33 -8.41
N ALA A 13 -4.00 -12.20 -9.18
CA ALA A 13 -4.64 -13.32 -9.86
C ALA A 13 -3.72 -13.98 -10.91
N VAL A 14 -3.03 -13.17 -11.73
CA VAL A 14 -2.05 -13.66 -12.73
C VAL A 14 -0.90 -14.42 -12.06
N ASN A 15 -0.48 -13.99 -10.87
CA ASN A 15 0.55 -14.67 -10.11
C ASN A 15 0.04 -15.84 -9.24
N GLY A 16 -1.28 -16.13 -9.27
CA GLY A 16 -1.88 -17.22 -8.51
C GLY A 16 -1.87 -17.01 -7.00
N TRP A 17 -1.81 -15.76 -6.52
CA TRP A 17 -1.77 -15.45 -5.10
C TRP A 17 -3.18 -15.25 -4.53
N ALA A 18 -3.44 -15.86 -3.36
CA ALA A 18 -4.57 -15.47 -2.54
C ALA A 18 -4.34 -14.06 -1.97
N TYR A 19 -5.36 -13.21 -2.01
CA TYR A 19 -5.24 -11.82 -1.61
C TYR A 19 -6.48 -11.34 -0.85
N GLU A 20 -6.27 -10.28 -0.06
CA GLU A 20 -7.33 -9.48 0.53
C GLU A 20 -7.08 -8.01 0.20
N VAL A 21 -8.11 -7.30 -0.23
CA VAL A 21 -8.01 -5.88 -0.54
C VAL A 21 -8.27 -5.06 0.71
N ILE A 22 -7.26 -4.33 1.17
CA ILE A 22 -7.39 -3.32 2.22
C ILE A 22 -7.52 -1.94 1.55
N SER A 23 -8.65 -1.27 1.76
CA SER A 23 -8.90 0.08 1.25
C SER A 23 -9.27 1.05 2.37
N ASP A 24 -8.62 2.20 2.43
CA ASP A 24 -8.98 3.30 3.33
C ASP A 24 -9.27 4.59 2.54
N ILE A 25 -10.33 5.29 2.95
CA ILE A 25 -10.67 6.62 2.43
C ILE A 25 -10.10 7.66 3.39
N GLY A 26 -9.37 8.65 2.86
CA GLY A 26 -8.81 9.77 3.63
C GLY A 26 -7.34 10.06 3.28
N SER A 27 -6.84 11.22 3.70
CA SER A 27 -5.49 11.67 3.36
C SER A 27 -4.40 10.69 3.82
N GLY A 28 -3.26 10.67 3.12
CA GLY A 28 -2.08 9.88 3.48
C GLY A 28 -1.41 10.30 4.81
N LEU A 29 -1.97 11.29 5.51
CA LEU A 29 -1.54 11.79 6.82
C LEU A 29 -2.37 11.23 7.98
N ASN A 30 -3.47 10.51 7.68
CA ASN A 30 -4.34 9.97 8.71
C ASN A 30 -3.87 8.58 9.17
N TYR A 31 -3.24 8.53 10.34
CA TYR A 31 -2.76 7.29 10.98
C TYR A 31 -3.85 6.51 11.74
N ARG A 32 -5.08 7.02 11.84
CA ARG A 32 -6.20 6.34 12.52
C ARG A 32 -7.05 5.47 11.60
N LYS A 33 -6.62 5.32 10.34
CA LYS A 33 -7.25 4.50 9.32
C LYS A 33 -7.42 3.05 9.78
N ARG A 34 -8.60 2.47 9.52
CA ARG A 34 -8.93 1.12 9.96
C ARG A 34 -8.12 0.08 9.19
N GLY A 35 -7.95 0.28 7.88
CA GLY A 35 -7.14 -0.60 7.04
C GLY A 35 -5.66 -0.56 7.41
N LEU A 36 -5.09 0.62 7.70
CA LEU A 36 -3.71 0.71 8.20
C LEU A 36 -3.50 -0.09 9.49
N LYS A 37 -4.40 0.03 10.46
CA LYS A 37 -4.31 -0.75 11.71
C LYS A 37 -4.45 -2.25 11.45
N ALA A 38 -5.37 -2.65 10.57
CA ALA A 38 -5.54 -4.05 10.18
C ALA A 38 -4.28 -4.60 9.50
N LEU A 39 -3.68 -3.83 8.57
CA LEU A 39 -2.44 -4.19 7.90
C LEU A 39 -1.30 -4.42 8.90
N VAL A 40 -1.08 -3.46 9.82
CA VAL A 40 -0.04 -3.59 10.85
C VAL A 40 -0.28 -4.81 11.74
N SER A 41 -1.53 -5.03 12.18
CA SER A 41 -1.88 -6.20 12.99
C SER A 41 -1.58 -7.52 12.26
N ARG A 42 -1.83 -7.58 10.96
CA ARG A 42 -1.60 -8.78 10.14
C ARG A 42 -0.12 -9.03 9.84
N ILE A 43 0.66 -7.96 9.64
CA ILE A 43 2.12 -8.06 9.53
C ILE A 43 2.69 -8.63 10.83
N CYS A 44 2.33 -8.05 11.99
CA CYS A 44 2.87 -8.46 13.28
C CYS A 44 2.43 -9.86 13.73
N SER A 45 1.31 -10.38 13.21
CA SER A 45 0.83 -11.74 13.49
C SER A 45 1.38 -12.80 12.52
N GLY A 46 2.11 -12.39 11.47
CA GLY A 46 2.64 -13.30 10.45
C GLY A 46 1.58 -13.85 9.49
N GLU A 47 0.38 -13.26 9.46
CA GLU A 47 -0.73 -13.68 8.59
C GLU A 47 -0.56 -13.22 7.14
N VAL A 48 0.37 -12.31 6.88
CA VAL A 48 0.61 -11.73 5.55
C VAL A 48 2.07 -11.98 5.16
N GLY A 49 2.27 -12.71 4.06
CA GLY A 49 3.60 -12.92 3.48
C GLY A 49 3.99 -11.87 2.43
N ARG A 50 3.03 -11.08 1.94
CA ARG A 50 3.26 -10.11 0.87
C ARG A 50 2.35 -8.90 0.94
N LEU A 51 2.91 -7.71 0.79
CA LEU A 51 2.22 -6.45 0.62
C LEU A 51 2.38 -5.97 -0.83
N VAL A 52 1.27 -5.84 -1.56
CA VAL A 52 1.27 -5.36 -2.94
C VAL A 52 0.67 -3.94 -2.99
N LEU A 53 1.41 -3.00 -3.55
CA LEU A 53 1.04 -1.59 -3.67
C LEU A 53 1.18 -1.14 -5.13
N SER A 54 0.40 -0.16 -5.56
CA SER A 54 0.64 0.47 -6.87
C SER A 54 1.73 1.54 -6.81
N HIS A 55 1.80 2.30 -5.71
CA HIS A 55 2.85 3.29 -5.43
C HIS A 55 3.10 3.38 -3.93
N LYS A 56 4.31 3.78 -3.51
CA LYS A 56 4.67 3.93 -2.09
C LYS A 56 3.79 4.95 -1.36
N ASP A 57 3.47 6.07 -2.01
CA ASP A 57 2.66 7.16 -1.44
C ASP A 57 1.20 6.78 -1.16
N ARG A 58 0.74 5.65 -1.70
CA ARG A 58 -0.61 5.13 -1.45
C ARG A 58 -0.78 4.51 -0.08
N LEU A 59 0.32 4.13 0.57
CA LEU A 59 0.30 3.60 1.92
C LEU A 59 0.15 4.75 2.93
N LEU A 60 1.16 5.62 2.97
CA LEU A 60 1.21 6.83 3.78
C LEU A 60 2.07 7.85 3.06
N ARG A 61 1.74 9.14 3.19
CA ARG A 61 2.52 10.22 2.59
C ARG A 61 3.81 10.49 3.37
N PHE A 62 3.76 10.30 4.68
CA PHE A 62 4.93 10.28 5.56
C PHE A 62 4.83 9.04 6.46
N GLY A 63 5.96 8.42 6.80
CA GLY A 63 5.99 7.24 7.66
C GLY A 63 5.64 5.92 6.96
N SER A 64 5.55 5.89 5.63
CA SER A 64 5.52 4.64 4.85
C SER A 64 6.75 3.77 5.16
N GLU A 65 7.92 4.39 5.29
CA GLU A 65 9.18 3.72 5.65
C GLU A 65 9.07 2.90 6.95
N LEU A 66 8.34 3.37 7.96
CA LEU A 66 8.15 2.60 9.20
C LEU A 66 7.37 1.30 8.93
N VAL A 67 6.34 1.36 8.09
CA VAL A 67 5.55 0.18 7.71
C VAL A 67 6.38 -0.76 6.83
N LEU A 68 7.23 -0.21 5.95
CA LEU A 68 8.16 -1.01 5.14
C LEU A 68 9.22 -1.71 6.02
N SER A 69 9.76 -1.02 7.03
CA SER A 69 10.68 -1.63 8.01
C SER A 69 10.00 -2.71 8.84
N LEU A 70 8.71 -2.55 9.18
CA LEU A 70 7.94 -3.64 9.80
C LEU A 70 7.80 -4.82 8.84
N CYS A 71 7.49 -4.58 7.57
CA CYS A 71 7.43 -5.65 6.58
C CYS A 71 8.75 -6.42 6.50
N GLU A 72 9.88 -5.71 6.41
CA GLU A 72 11.21 -6.31 6.40
C GLU A 72 11.48 -7.13 7.68
N TYR A 73 11.20 -6.56 8.85
CA TYR A 73 11.40 -7.22 10.14
C TYR A 73 10.59 -8.52 10.29
N PHE A 74 9.37 -8.53 9.78
CA PHE A 74 8.48 -9.69 9.83
C PHE A 74 8.58 -10.61 8.60
N GLY A 75 9.51 -10.34 7.67
CA GLY A 75 9.71 -11.17 6.48
C GLY A 75 8.59 -11.07 5.43
N VAL A 76 7.87 -9.95 5.41
CA VAL A 76 6.81 -9.66 4.44
C VAL A 76 7.42 -9.04 3.19
N GLU A 77 7.21 -9.68 2.03
CA GLU A 77 7.68 -9.17 0.75
C GLU A 77 6.86 -7.94 0.32
N VAL A 78 7.52 -6.86 -0.08
CA VAL A 78 6.83 -5.66 -0.60
C VAL A 78 7.00 -5.56 -2.11
N ILE A 79 5.88 -5.59 -2.83
CA ILE A 79 5.84 -5.41 -4.29
C ILE A 79 5.17 -4.08 -4.63
N VAL A 80 5.86 -3.24 -5.40
CA VAL A 80 5.29 -2.01 -5.94
C VAL A 80 5.11 -2.18 -7.44
N ILE A 81 3.85 -2.30 -7.87
CA ILE A 81 3.46 -2.34 -9.28
C ILE A 81 3.50 -0.91 -9.80
N ASN A 82 4.68 -0.42 -10.16
CA ASN A 82 4.85 0.90 -10.78
C ASN A 82 4.01 0.98 -12.06
N ALA A 83 2.76 1.42 -11.93
CA ALA A 83 2.00 1.94 -13.03
C ALA A 83 2.56 3.33 -13.28
N SER A 84 3.47 3.46 -14.24
CA SER A 84 4.07 4.72 -14.65
C SER A 84 3.02 5.84 -14.81
N GLU A 85 2.86 6.64 -13.77
CA GLU A 85 2.37 8.02 -13.77
C GLU A 85 3.25 8.78 -12.77
N ASP A 86 4.57 8.68 -12.95
CA ASP A 86 5.49 9.74 -12.56
C ASP A 86 5.06 10.99 -13.34
N SER A 87 4.39 11.96 -12.71
CA SER A 87 4.54 13.42 -13.00
C SER A 87 3.47 14.37 -12.43
N THR A 88 2.42 13.96 -11.72
CA THR A 88 1.35 14.95 -11.37
C THR A 88 1.12 15.23 -9.88
N PHE A 89 1.85 14.59 -8.95
CA PHE A 89 1.58 14.82 -7.52
C PHE A 89 2.51 15.84 -6.83
N GLU A 90 3.71 16.10 -7.38
CA GLU A 90 4.59 17.14 -6.83
C GLU A 90 4.20 18.56 -7.30
N GLU A 91 3.52 18.72 -8.44
CA GLU A 91 3.10 20.05 -8.92
C GLU A 91 1.93 20.66 -8.12
N ASP A 92 1.09 19.85 -7.46
CA ASP A 92 -0.12 20.35 -6.77
C ASP A 92 0.13 20.85 -5.33
N LEU A 93 1.36 20.75 -4.81
CA LEU A 93 1.73 21.30 -3.49
C LEU A 93 2.70 22.47 -3.51
N ALA A 94 3.21 22.84 -4.70
CA ALA A 94 4.01 24.05 -4.86
C ALA A 94 3.14 25.31 -5.06
N SER A 95 1.80 25.17 -5.10
CA SER A 95 0.87 26.25 -5.41
C SER A 95 -0.18 26.53 -4.32
N GLN A 96 0.17 26.40 -3.03
CA GLN A 96 -0.61 26.99 -1.93
C GLN A 96 0.27 27.74 -0.92
#